data_AF-A0A5E4F2G9-F1
#
_entry.id   AF-A0A5E4F2G9-F1
#
_cell.length_a   1.000
_cell.length_b   1.000
_cell.length_c   1.000
_cell.angle_alpha   90.00
_cell.angle_beta   90.00
_cell.angle_gamma   90.00
#
_symmetry.space_group_name_H-M   'P 1'
#
loop_
_entity.id
_entity.type
_entity.pdbx_description
1 polymer ?
#
loop_
_entity_poly.entity_id
_entity_poly.type
_entity_poly.pdbx_seq_one_letter_code
_entity_poly.pdbx_strand_id
1 'polypeptide(L)'
;YYLNPRYQYRPGVGDDGTLIRAVHKVYSKLDPASPAVGQFGNELTWFKDARRTFGEPTSVAARTKMSPTEWWIMYGTDAPTVRKLAIKVLSQTTSSSACERNWSTFALIHTKQRNRLAH
;
A
#
# COMPACT_ATOMS: atom_id res chain seq x y z
N TYR A 1 -1.06 6.32 0.08
CA TYR A 1 0.27 6.72 -0.41
C TYR A 1 1.29 5.58 -0.39
N TYR A 2 1.37 4.78 0.67
CA TYR A 2 2.32 3.64 0.79
C TYR A 2 2.32 2.68 -0.41
N LEU A 3 1.15 2.24 -0.87
CA LEU A 3 1.05 1.32 -2.02
C LEU A 3 1.36 1.98 -3.38
N ASN A 4 1.69 3.26 -3.44
CA ASN A 4 2.05 3.91 -4.69
C ASN A 4 3.59 3.87 -4.87
N PRO A 5 4.12 3.16 -5.89
CA PRO A 5 5.55 2.97 -6.08
C PRO A 5 6.32 4.28 -6.31
N ARG A 6 5.65 5.36 -6.77
CA ARG A 6 6.26 6.69 -6.89
C ARG A 6 6.60 7.32 -5.54
N TYR A 7 5.86 6.97 -4.49
CA TYR A 7 5.99 7.57 -3.16
C TYR A 7 6.62 6.62 -2.15
N GLN A 8 6.41 5.31 -2.30
CA GLN A 8 6.89 4.29 -1.37
C GLN A 8 8.39 4.39 -1.06
N TYR A 9 9.19 4.61 -2.10
CA TYR A 9 10.65 4.61 -2.00
C TYR A 9 11.23 6.00 -1.73
N ARG A 10 10.39 6.97 -1.36
CA ARG A 10 10.87 8.25 -0.85
C ARG A 10 11.40 8.07 0.57
N PRO A 11 12.40 8.85 0.98
CA PRO A 11 12.92 8.80 2.34
C PRO A 11 11.81 8.87 3.39
N GLY A 12 11.82 7.92 4.33
CA GLY A 12 10.88 7.87 5.46
C GLY A 12 9.50 7.26 5.17
N VAL A 13 9.12 7.02 3.92
CA VAL A 13 7.79 6.46 3.60
C VAL A 13 7.75 4.94 3.82
N GLY A 14 8.74 4.22 3.32
CA GLY A 14 8.81 2.76 3.41
C GLY A 14 8.86 2.25 4.86
N ASP A 15 9.55 2.98 5.74
CA ASP A 15 9.76 2.65 7.15
C ASP A 15 8.76 3.31 8.10
N ASP A 16 7.79 4.08 7.58
CA ASP A 16 6.75 4.68 8.41
C ASP A 16 5.84 3.57 8.97
N GLY A 17 6.06 3.22 10.23
CA GLY A 17 5.28 2.22 10.95
C GLY A 17 3.78 2.53 11.00
N THR A 18 3.38 3.80 10.89
CA THR A 18 1.96 4.18 10.83
C THR A 18 1.34 3.81 9.48
N LEU A 19 2.07 4.00 8.38
CA LEU A 19 1.63 3.61 7.05
C LEU A 19 1.59 2.09 6.89
N ILE A 20 2.60 1.39 7.40
CA ILE A 20 2.64 -0.08 7.42
C ILE A 20 1.43 -0.62 8.19
N ARG A 21 1.20 -0.11 9.42
CA ARG A 21 0.06 -0.53 10.25
C ARG A 21 -1.28 -0.24 9.59
N ALA A 22 -1.41 0.91 8.92
CA ALA A 22 -2.61 1.24 8.17
C ALA A 22 -2.86 0.20 7.07
N VAL A 23 -1.85 -0.13 6.26
CA VAL A 23 -1.95 -1.12 5.19
C VAL A 23 -2.37 -2.51 5.72
N HIS A 24 -1.76 -2.98 6.81
CA HIS A 24 -2.18 -4.22 7.48
C HIS A 24 -3.64 -4.18 7.93
N LYS A 25 -4.08 -3.08 8.53
CA LYS A 25 -5.48 -2.91 8.97
C LYS A 25 -6.47 -2.93 7.81
N VAL A 26 -6.09 -2.37 6.65
CA VAL A 26 -6.92 -2.44 5.44
C VAL A 26 -7.00 -3.87 4.93
N TYR A 27 -5.88 -4.59 4.89
CA TYR A 27 -5.85 -5.99 4.48
C TYR A 27 -6.75 -6.85 5.38
N SER A 28 -6.62 -6.76 6.71
CA SER A 28 -7.45 -7.51 7.66
C SER A 28 -8.95 -7.17 7.58
N LYS A 29 -9.32 -5.95 7.16
CA LYS A 29 -10.73 -5.60 6.94
C LYS A 29 -11.29 -6.18 5.64
N LEU A 30 -10.46 -6.27 4.61
CA LEU A 30 -10.86 -6.78 3.30
C LEU A 30 -10.90 -8.30 3.25
N ASP A 31 -10.08 -8.96 4.05
CA ASP A 31 -10.01 -10.42 4.13
C ASP A 31 -9.73 -10.88 5.59
N PRO A 32 -10.73 -10.80 6.49
CA PRO A 32 -10.55 -11.08 7.92
C PRO A 32 -10.27 -12.55 8.25
N ALA A 33 -10.55 -13.46 7.32
CA ALA A 33 -10.34 -14.90 7.50
C ALA A 33 -9.13 -15.44 6.71
N SER A 34 -8.34 -14.56 6.09
CA SER A 34 -7.23 -14.99 5.23
C SER A 34 -6.17 -15.74 6.04
N PRO A 35 -5.87 -17.02 5.73
CA PRO A 35 -4.69 -17.69 6.28
C PRO A 35 -3.38 -17.08 5.75
N ALA A 36 -3.47 -16.21 4.73
CA ALA A 36 -2.33 -15.60 4.05
C ALA A 36 -1.76 -14.35 4.75
N VAL A 37 -2.13 -14.03 6.00
CA VAL A 37 -1.59 -12.87 6.73
C VAL A 37 -0.06 -12.91 6.85
N GLY A 38 0.53 -14.09 7.08
CA GLY A 38 1.98 -14.26 7.12
C GLY A 38 2.64 -14.01 5.76
N GLN A 39 2.01 -14.49 4.68
CA GLN A 39 2.45 -14.24 3.32
C GLN A 39 2.37 -12.76 2.96
N PHE A 40 1.29 -12.08 3.34
CA PHE A 40 1.10 -10.65 3.13
C PHE A 40 2.22 -9.81 3.76
N GLY A 41 2.63 -10.13 5.00
CA GLY A 41 3.73 -9.44 5.66
C GLY A 41 5.08 -9.63 4.94
N ASN A 42 5.37 -10.84 4.48
CA ASN A 42 6.59 -11.13 3.73
C ASN A 42 6.62 -10.38 2.38
N GLU A 43 5.50 -10.41 1.65
CA GLU A 43 5.34 -9.70 0.39
C GLU A 43 5.47 -8.17 0.57
N LEU A 44 4.90 -7.63 1.65
CA LEU A 44 5.02 -6.20 1.97
C LEU A 44 6.47 -5.82 2.25
N THR A 45 7.22 -6.71 2.90
CA THR A 45 8.66 -6.53 3.14
C THR A 45 9.43 -6.53 1.82
N TRP A 46 9.13 -7.43 0.87
CA TRP A 46 9.75 -7.40 -0.46
C TRP A 46 9.47 -6.11 -1.21
N PHE A 47 8.24 -5.60 -1.13
CA PHE A 47 7.89 -4.33 -1.72
C PHE A 47 8.65 -3.17 -1.06
N LYS A 48 8.68 -3.11 0.28
CA LYS A 48 9.40 -2.09 1.06
C LYS A 48 10.88 -2.05 0.69
N ASP A 49 11.53 -3.20 0.67
CA ASP A 49 12.98 -3.32 0.47
C ASP A 49 13.39 -3.31 -1.01
N ALA A 50 12.46 -3.10 -1.94
CA ALA A 50 12.70 -3.21 -3.39
C ALA A 50 13.37 -4.54 -3.79
N ARG A 51 12.92 -5.66 -3.21
CA ARG A 51 13.43 -7.01 -3.50
C ARG A 51 12.66 -7.65 -4.65
N ARG A 52 13.24 -8.71 -5.24
CA ARG A 52 12.60 -9.48 -6.34
C ARG A 52 12.29 -8.56 -7.54
N THR A 53 11.16 -8.75 -8.23
CA THR A 53 10.71 -7.89 -9.35
C THR A 53 10.63 -6.41 -9.01
N PHE A 54 10.51 -6.02 -7.72
CA PHE A 54 10.43 -4.62 -7.34
C PHE A 54 11.76 -3.86 -7.48
N GLY A 55 12.89 -4.57 -7.44
CA GLY A 55 14.24 -4.00 -7.56
C GLY A 55 14.79 -4.00 -8.99
N GLU A 56 14.11 -4.64 -9.94
CA GLU A 56 14.59 -4.72 -11.31
C GLU A 56 14.70 -3.33 -11.96
N PRO A 57 15.72 -3.07 -12.79
CA PRO A 57 15.91 -1.77 -13.42
C PRO A 57 14.69 -1.27 -14.20
N THR A 58 13.97 -2.19 -14.86
CA THR A 58 12.72 -1.93 -15.61
C THR A 58 11.61 -1.48 -14.66
N SER A 59 11.41 -2.22 -13.57
CA SER A 59 10.44 -1.92 -12.51
C SER A 59 10.72 -0.58 -11.86
N VAL A 60 11.98 -0.29 -11.50
CA VAL A 60 12.42 0.97 -10.90
C VAL A 60 12.16 2.15 -11.84
N ALA A 61 12.53 2.03 -13.11
CA ALA A 61 12.30 3.08 -14.11
C ALA A 61 10.80 3.33 -14.37
N ALA A 62 9.96 2.30 -14.22
CA ALA A 62 8.53 2.39 -14.44
C ALA A 62 7.76 3.06 -13.28
N ARG A 63 8.32 3.14 -12.06
CA ARG A 63 7.64 3.66 -10.86
C ARG A 63 7.05 5.06 -11.02
N THR A 64 7.69 5.91 -11.84
CA THR A 64 7.25 7.29 -12.10
C THR A 64 6.65 7.50 -13.49
N LYS A 65 6.78 6.50 -14.38
CA LYS A 65 6.38 6.57 -15.80
C LYS A 65 5.03 5.91 -16.08
N MET A 66 4.57 5.04 -15.19
CA MET A 66 3.30 4.33 -15.30
C MET A 66 2.31 4.76 -14.22
N SER A 67 1.02 4.50 -14.43
CA SER A 67 0.06 4.62 -13.34
C SER A 67 0.38 3.59 -12.25
N PRO A 68 0.12 3.90 -10.97
CA PRO A 68 0.35 2.96 -9.87
C PRO A 68 -0.35 1.61 -10.06
N THR A 69 -1.57 1.62 -10.57
CA THR A 69 -2.36 0.40 -10.81
C THR A 69 -1.71 -0.48 -11.89
N GLU A 70 -1.31 0.11 -13.04
CA GLU A 70 -0.62 -0.62 -14.11
C GLU A 70 0.72 -1.18 -13.65
N TRP A 71 1.47 -0.40 -12.86
CA TRP A 71 2.74 -0.86 -12.30
C TRP A 71 2.55 -2.11 -11.41
N TRP A 72 1.52 -2.14 -10.58
CA TRP A 72 1.18 -3.33 -9.77
C TRP A 72 0.74 -4.52 -10.61
N ILE A 73 0.04 -4.28 -11.73
CA ILE A 73 -0.34 -5.34 -12.67
C ILE A 73 0.90 -5.97 -13.30
N MET A 74 1.89 -5.15 -13.69
CA MET A 74 3.08 -5.61 -14.40
C MET A 74 4.14 -6.20 -13.47
N TYR A 75 4.49 -5.51 -12.38
CA TYR A 75 5.65 -5.82 -11.54
C TYR A 75 5.29 -6.44 -10.18
N GLY A 76 4.01 -6.50 -9.83
CA GLY A 76 3.53 -7.07 -8.55
C GLY A 76 3.40 -8.59 -8.50
N THR A 77 4.03 -9.32 -9.43
CA THR A 77 3.91 -10.78 -9.57
C THR A 77 4.45 -11.54 -8.37
N ASP A 78 5.58 -11.11 -7.80
CA ASP A 78 6.16 -11.70 -6.59
C ASP A 78 5.39 -11.37 -5.30
N ALA A 79 4.36 -10.53 -5.37
CA ALA A 79 3.54 -10.17 -4.21
C ALA A 79 2.04 -10.28 -4.53
N PRO A 80 1.51 -11.48 -4.78
CA PRO A 80 0.13 -11.66 -5.23
C PRO A 80 -0.91 -11.11 -4.25
N THR A 81 -0.70 -11.20 -2.93
CA THR A 81 -1.64 -10.68 -1.93
C THR A 81 -1.58 -9.15 -1.84
N VAL A 82 -0.38 -8.57 -1.84
CA VAL A 82 -0.20 -7.11 -1.82
C VAL A 82 -0.65 -6.49 -3.15
N ARG A 83 -0.40 -7.14 -4.29
CA ARG A 83 -0.87 -6.73 -5.61
C ARG A 83 -2.38 -6.63 -5.68
N LYS A 84 -3.11 -7.66 -5.20
CA LYS A 84 -4.59 -7.64 -5.16
C LYS A 84 -5.10 -6.45 -4.34
N LEU A 85 -4.51 -6.23 -3.17
CA LEU A 85 -4.84 -5.09 -2.31
C LEU A 85 -4.56 -3.75 -3.02
N ALA A 86 -3.37 -3.61 -3.59
CA ALA A 86 -2.93 -2.38 -4.23
C ALA A 86 -3.80 -2.03 -5.43
N ILE A 87 -4.09 -2.99 -6.32
CA ILE A 87 -4.99 -2.76 -7.46
C ILE A 87 -6.37 -2.31 -6.97
N LYS A 88 -6.93 -2.98 -5.96
CA LYS A 88 -8.26 -2.63 -5.42
C LYS A 88 -8.29 -1.23 -4.83
N VAL A 89 -7.31 -0.88 -3.99
CA VAL A 89 -7.20 0.43 -3.34
C VAL A 89 -6.95 1.53 -4.38
N LEU A 90 -5.98 1.33 -5.28
CA LEU A 90 -5.57 2.34 -6.26
C LEU A 90 -6.64 2.60 -7.32
N SER A 91 -7.33 1.55 -7.78
CA SER A 91 -8.43 1.68 -8.75
C SER A 91 -9.65 2.41 -8.18
N GLN A 92 -9.86 2.36 -6.86
CA GLN A 92 -10.90 3.15 -6.21
C GLN A 92 -10.52 4.63 -6.10
N THR A 93 -9.23 4.94 -5.84
CA THR A 93 -8.75 6.31 -5.70
C THR A 93 -8.69 7.10 -7.00
N THR A 94 -8.67 6.44 -8.17
CA THR A 94 -8.75 7.11 -9.48
C THR A 94 -10.17 7.55 -9.85
N SER A 95 -11.22 7.07 -9.17
CA SER A 95 -12.57 7.62 -9.32
C SER A 95 -12.76 8.80 -8.34
N SER A 96 -12.47 10.01 -8.81
CA SER A 96 -12.34 11.22 -7.98
C SER A 96 -13.58 11.60 -7.15
N SER A 97 -14.76 11.01 -7.38
CA SER A 97 -15.99 11.21 -6.60
C SER A 97 -16.20 10.22 -5.44
N ALA A 98 -15.45 9.11 -5.38
CA ALA A 98 -15.44 8.16 -4.25
C ALA A 98 -14.25 8.38 -3.29
N CYS A 99 -13.37 9.32 -3.64
CA CYS A 99 -12.13 9.62 -2.92
C CYS A 99 -12.41 10.09 -1.48
N GLU A 100 -13.32 11.03 -1.25
CA GLU A 100 -13.57 11.59 0.08
C GLU A 100 -14.15 10.57 1.08
N ARG A 101 -15.03 9.66 0.65
CA ARG A 101 -15.68 8.68 1.55
C ARG A 101 -14.77 7.54 1.96
N ASN A 102 -13.98 7.01 1.03
CA ASN A 102 -12.99 5.99 1.34
C ASN A 102 -11.85 6.59 2.16
N TRP A 103 -11.30 7.73 1.74
CA TRP A 103 -10.26 8.40 2.51
C TRP A 103 -10.72 8.86 3.88
N SER A 104 -11.98 9.26 4.12
CA SER A 104 -12.43 9.61 5.48
C SER A 104 -12.40 8.39 6.42
N THR A 105 -12.76 7.20 5.93
CA THR A 105 -12.61 5.94 6.70
C THR A 105 -11.14 5.54 6.91
N PHE A 106 -10.27 5.80 5.93
CA PHE A 106 -8.82 5.55 6.02
C PHE A 106 -8.08 6.61 6.85
N ALA A 107 -8.51 7.87 6.82
CA ALA A 107 -7.95 9.02 7.53
C ALA A 107 -8.40 9.06 8.99
N LEU A 108 -9.60 8.57 9.33
CA LEU A 108 -10.05 8.41 10.72
C LEU A 108 -9.11 7.51 11.54
N ILE A 109 -8.42 6.57 10.87
CA ILE A 109 -7.37 5.75 11.49
C ILE A 109 -6.16 6.61 11.85
N HIS A 110 -5.84 7.64 11.06
CA HIS A 110 -4.77 8.60 11.33
C HIS A 110 -5.18 9.71 12.33
N THR A 111 -6.44 10.15 12.37
CA THR A 111 -6.89 11.25 13.26
C THR A 111 -7.07 10.81 14.72
N LYS A 112 -7.55 9.58 14.98
CA LYS A 112 -7.75 9.12 16.37
C LYS A 112 -6.46 8.82 17.13
N GLN A 113 -5.33 8.60 16.44
CA GLN A 113 -4.05 8.30 17.10
C GLN A 113 -3.28 9.57 17.51
N ARG A 114 -3.67 10.76 17.04
CA ARG A 114 -3.02 12.05 17.37
C ARG A 114 -3.77 12.92 18.37
N ASN A 115 -5.03 12.60 18.70
CA ASN A 115 -5.86 13.33 19.67
C ASN A 115 -5.95 12.64 21.04
N ARG A 116 -4.93 11.90 21.48
CA ARG A 116 -4.80 11.60 22.91
C ARG A 116 -4.17 12.83 23.56
N LEU A 117 -5.00 13.86 23.77
CA LEU A 117 -4.68 15.01 24.61
C LEU A 117 -4.20 14.45 25.95
N ALA A 118 -2.94 14.74 26.26
CA ALA A 118 -2.48 14.73 27.63
C ALA A 118 -3.33 15.76 28.38
N HIS A 119 -4.17 15.25 29.28
CA HIS A 119 -4.68 16.01 30.41
C HIS A 119 -4.38 15.22 31.66
#